data_AF-A0ABD1CDA4-F1
#
_entry.id   AF-A0ABD1CDA4-F1
#
_cell.length_a   1.000
_cell.length_b   1.000
_cell.length_c   1.000
_cell.angle_alpha   90.00
_cell.angle_beta   90.00
_cell.angle_gamma   90.00
#
_symmetry.space_group_name_H-M   'P 1'
#
loop_
_entity.id
_entity.type
_entity.pdbx_description
1 polymer ?
#
loop_
_entity_poly.entity_id
_entity_poly.type
_entity_poly.pdbx_seq_one_letter_code
_entity_poly.pdbx_strand_id
1 'polypeptide(L)'
;MVLVVRSDLGLKKGKIASQCAHAAVMCYVKSASVNETMLKRWLVQGQPKIVVKVDDLEGMERIAELAAEKKVVAEIVRDAGRTQVQSGTETVLGLGPDSAEVIDSLAGHLKLILPGPLLRIGLRLLSGLMKPQSQSRSVLSCNRLGTVRQV
;
A
#
# COMPACT_ATOMS: atom_id res chain seq x y z
N MET A 1 3.82 0.66 -2.29
CA MET A 1 2.62 -0.20 -2.36
C MET A 1 1.62 0.45 -3.30
N VAL A 2 0.99 -0.34 -4.17
CA VAL A 2 -0.09 0.10 -5.07
C VAL A 2 -1.35 -0.69 -4.78
N LEU A 3 -2.50 -0.02 -4.83
CA LEU A 3 -3.83 -0.61 -4.66
C LEU A 3 -4.59 -0.43 -5.97
N VAL A 4 -4.86 -1.54 -6.66
CA VAL A 4 -5.50 -1.58 -7.97
C VAL A 4 -6.98 -1.87 -7.76
N VAL A 5 -7.84 -0.91 -8.08
CA VAL A 5 -9.29 -1.01 -7.87
C VAL A 5 -9.99 -1.33 -9.18
N ARG A 6 -10.90 -2.30 -9.15
CA ARG A 6 -11.79 -2.59 -10.29
C ARG A 6 -12.81 -1.47 -10.50
N SER A 7 -12.78 -0.85 -11.66
CA SER A 7 -13.64 0.29 -11.99
C SER A 7 -14.99 -0.11 -12.59
N ASP A 8 -15.10 -1.29 -13.20
CA ASP A 8 -16.35 -1.88 -13.68
C ASP A 8 -17.40 -2.08 -12.58
N LEU A 9 -16.96 -2.29 -11.34
CA LEU A 9 -17.85 -2.55 -10.21
C LEU A 9 -18.63 -1.33 -9.71
N GLY A 10 -18.34 -0.12 -10.20
CA GLY A 10 -19.07 1.10 -9.82
C GLY A 10 -19.05 1.39 -8.31
N LEU A 11 -18.01 0.94 -7.59
CA LEU A 11 -17.95 1.03 -6.13
C LEU A 11 -18.02 2.50 -5.65
N LYS A 12 -18.85 2.77 -4.64
CA LYS A 12 -18.88 4.09 -4.00
C LYS A 12 -17.55 4.38 -3.28
N LYS A 13 -17.18 5.65 -3.17
CA LYS A 13 -15.93 6.12 -2.54
C LYS A 13 -15.64 5.49 -1.16
N GLY A 14 -16.64 5.37 -0.30
CA GLY A 14 -16.49 4.74 1.02
C GLY A 14 -16.16 3.24 0.94
N LYS A 15 -16.76 2.53 -0.02
CA LYS A 15 -16.46 1.11 -0.25
C LYS A 15 -15.06 0.93 -0.81
N ILE A 16 -14.66 1.75 -1.77
CA ILE A 16 -13.28 1.80 -2.29
C ILE A 16 -12.28 1.97 -1.15
N ALA A 17 -12.50 2.95 -0.27
CA ALA A 17 -11.60 3.22 0.86
C ALA A 17 -11.46 2.01 1.80
N SER A 18 -12.59 1.37 2.16
CA SER A 18 -12.59 0.16 3.00
C SER A 18 -11.86 -1.01 2.34
N GLN A 19 -12.13 -1.29 1.05
CA GLN A 19 -11.46 -2.39 0.34
C GLN A 19 -9.96 -2.12 0.16
N CYS A 20 -9.57 -0.88 -0.12
CA CYS A 20 -8.16 -0.47 -0.16
C CYS A 20 -7.46 -0.66 1.19
N ALA A 21 -8.14 -0.35 2.30
CA ALA A 21 -7.60 -0.59 3.64
C ALA A 21 -7.39 -2.09 3.90
N HIS A 22 -8.34 -2.95 3.52
CA HIS A 22 -8.19 -4.39 3.63
C HIS A 22 -7.00 -4.91 2.82
N ALA A 23 -6.89 -4.49 1.54
CA ALA A 23 -5.78 -4.88 0.67
C ALA A 23 -4.43 -4.50 1.28
N ALA A 24 -4.32 -3.27 1.80
CA ALA A 24 -3.09 -2.79 2.43
C ALA A 24 -2.68 -3.62 3.66
N VAL A 25 -3.64 -4.01 4.51
CA VAL A 25 -3.38 -4.85 5.69
C VAL A 25 -2.99 -6.27 5.27
N MET A 26 -3.66 -6.87 4.29
CA MET A 26 -3.30 -8.20 3.77
C MET A 26 -1.87 -8.21 3.23
N CYS A 27 -1.53 -7.22 2.38
CA CYS A 27 -0.17 -7.04 1.87
C CYS A 27 0.86 -6.84 2.99
N TYR A 28 0.54 -6.05 4.01
CA TYR A 28 1.41 -5.83 5.17
C TYR A 28 1.72 -7.16 5.90
N VAL A 29 0.69 -7.91 6.25
CA VAL A 29 0.81 -9.20 6.97
C VAL A 29 1.61 -10.20 6.14
N LYS A 30 1.30 -10.30 4.84
CA LYS A 30 2.04 -11.19 3.93
C LYS A 30 3.50 -10.78 3.77
N SER A 31 3.78 -9.49 3.67
CA SER A 31 5.15 -8.99 3.49
C SER A 31 6.04 -9.19 4.71
N ALA A 32 5.44 -9.28 5.91
CA ALA A 32 6.19 -9.57 7.13
C ALA A 32 6.89 -10.94 7.09
N SER A 33 6.32 -11.93 6.38
CA SER A 33 6.92 -13.26 6.21
C SER A 33 7.71 -13.42 4.91
N VAL A 34 7.37 -12.67 3.85
CA VAL A 34 8.03 -12.79 2.54
C VAL A 34 9.28 -11.92 2.43
N ASN A 35 9.23 -10.66 2.88
CA ASN A 35 10.33 -9.72 2.75
C ASN A 35 10.30 -8.63 3.84
N GLU A 36 10.64 -9.04 5.07
CA GLU A 36 10.62 -8.16 6.24
C GLU A 36 11.51 -6.92 6.09
N THR A 37 12.64 -7.05 5.38
CA THR A 37 13.56 -5.93 5.13
C THR A 37 12.91 -4.86 4.25
N MET A 38 12.25 -5.26 3.16
CA MET A 38 11.50 -4.33 2.31
C MET A 38 10.35 -3.69 3.08
N LEU A 39 9.61 -4.49 3.87
CA LEU A 39 8.53 -3.98 4.71
C LEU A 39 9.02 -2.89 5.69
N LYS A 40 10.12 -3.15 6.42
CA LYS A 40 10.74 -2.19 7.35
C LYS A 40 11.14 -0.89 6.63
N ARG A 41 11.73 -0.98 5.45
CA ARG A 41 12.08 0.21 4.64
C ARG A 41 10.84 1.02 4.28
N TRP A 42 9.79 0.36 3.79
CA TRP A 42 8.53 1.01 3.45
C TRP A 42 7.87 1.68 4.66
N LEU A 43 7.94 1.08 5.85
CA LEU A 43 7.43 1.66 7.10
C LEU A 43 8.19 2.94 7.49
N VAL A 44 9.53 2.90 7.51
CA VAL A 44 10.39 4.08 7.82
C VAL A 44 10.15 5.22 6.84
N GLN A 45 9.81 4.88 5.61
CA GLN A 45 9.45 5.79 4.54
C GLN A 45 8.06 6.42 4.68
N GLY A 46 7.30 6.14 5.75
CA GLY A 46 5.96 6.68 5.93
C GLY A 46 4.89 5.93 5.14
N GLN A 47 5.16 4.67 4.78
CA GLN A 47 4.19 3.69 4.26
C GLN A 47 3.32 4.19 3.08
N PRO A 48 3.93 4.73 1.99
CA PRO A 48 3.21 5.30 0.86
C PRO A 48 2.36 4.27 0.11
N LYS A 49 1.15 4.71 -0.28
CA LYS A 49 0.16 3.92 -1.01
C LYS A 49 -0.38 4.75 -2.16
N ILE A 50 -0.41 4.18 -3.36
CA ILE A 50 -0.99 4.80 -4.55
C ILE A 50 -2.20 3.98 -4.96
N VAL A 51 -3.33 4.65 -5.24
CA VAL A 51 -4.56 3.98 -5.66
C VAL A 51 -4.78 4.23 -7.16
N VAL A 52 -4.74 3.16 -7.93
CA VAL A 52 -4.96 3.14 -9.38
C VAL A 52 -6.22 2.33 -9.69
N LYS A 53 -6.66 2.38 -10.95
CA LYS A 53 -7.80 1.62 -11.43
C LYS A 53 -7.43 0.69 -12.58
N VAL A 54 -8.12 -0.45 -12.61
CA VAL A 54 -8.16 -1.39 -13.73
C VAL A 54 -9.59 -1.50 -14.22
N ASP A 55 -9.75 -1.79 -15.51
CA ASP A 55 -11.06 -1.78 -16.14
C ASP A 55 -11.93 -2.95 -15.67
N ASP A 56 -11.37 -4.15 -15.53
CA ASP A 56 -12.11 -5.38 -15.24
C ASP A 56 -11.30 -6.40 -14.41
N LEU A 57 -11.92 -7.57 -14.17
CA LEU A 57 -11.30 -8.70 -13.48
C LEU A 57 -10.11 -9.27 -14.23
N GLU A 58 -10.24 -9.46 -15.55
CA GLU A 58 -9.19 -10.06 -16.37
C GLU A 58 -7.89 -9.23 -16.32
N GLY A 59 -8.01 -7.89 -16.37
CA GLY A 59 -6.88 -7.00 -16.18
C GLY A 59 -6.25 -7.11 -14.79
N MET A 60 -7.06 -7.29 -13.74
CA MET A 60 -6.56 -7.50 -12.38
C MET A 60 -5.79 -8.82 -12.26
N GLU A 61 -6.33 -9.90 -12.82
CA GLU A 61 -5.72 -11.23 -12.80
C GLU A 61 -4.36 -11.23 -13.52
N ARG A 62 -4.27 -10.64 -14.72
CA ARG A 62 -3.00 -10.48 -15.45
C ARG A 62 -1.93 -9.77 -14.62
N ILE A 63 -2.30 -8.72 -13.87
CA ILE A 63 -1.36 -8.01 -13.00
C ILE A 63 -0.92 -8.89 -11.83
N ALA A 64 -1.83 -9.68 -11.25
CA ALA A 64 -1.51 -10.59 -10.17
C ALA A 64 -0.56 -11.72 -10.62
N GLU A 65 -0.77 -12.26 -11.82
CA GLU A 65 0.12 -13.25 -12.44
C GLU A 65 1.54 -12.67 -12.64
N LEU A 66 1.64 -11.49 -13.26
CA LEU A 66 2.92 -10.80 -13.44
C LEU A 66 3.62 -10.49 -12.10
N ALA A 67 2.85 -10.16 -11.06
CA ALA A 67 3.39 -9.94 -9.72
C ALA A 67 3.96 -11.24 -9.12
N ALA A 68 3.27 -12.37 -9.31
CA ALA A 68 3.73 -13.68 -8.87
C ALA A 68 5.04 -14.08 -9.57
N GLU A 69 5.16 -13.87 -10.89
CA GLU A 69 6.40 -14.11 -11.65
C GLU A 69 7.57 -13.29 -11.11
N LYS A 70 7.31 -12.03 -10.73
CA LYS A 70 8.30 -11.12 -10.15
C LYS A 70 8.52 -11.30 -8.65
N LYS A 71 7.82 -12.26 -8.03
CA LYS A 71 7.86 -12.55 -6.58
C LYS A 71 7.47 -11.35 -5.71
N VAL A 72 6.59 -10.50 -6.22
CA VAL A 72 6.01 -9.37 -5.50
C VAL A 72 4.80 -9.86 -4.73
N VAL A 73 4.64 -9.41 -3.49
CA VAL A 73 3.44 -9.69 -2.70
C VAL A 73 2.21 -9.11 -3.42
N ALA A 74 1.23 -9.97 -3.69
CA ALA A 74 -0.01 -9.63 -4.38
C ALA A 74 -1.19 -10.26 -3.61
N GLU A 75 -2.12 -9.44 -3.12
CA GLU A 75 -3.24 -9.90 -2.30
C GLU A 75 -4.55 -9.33 -2.83
N ILE A 76 -5.53 -10.21 -3.10
CA ILE A 76 -6.84 -9.83 -3.65
C ILE A 76 -7.89 -9.80 -2.55
N VAL A 77 -8.61 -8.69 -2.45
CA VAL A 77 -9.73 -8.53 -1.54
C VAL A 77 -11.02 -8.99 -2.21
N ARG A 78 -11.70 -9.94 -1.55
CA ARG A 78 -13.02 -10.44 -1.92
C ARG A 78 -14.08 -9.84 -1.02
N ASP A 79 -15.13 -9.26 -1.59
CA ASP A 79 -16.23 -8.71 -0.80
C ASP A 79 -17.05 -9.85 -0.19
N ALA A 80 -17.30 -9.80 1.11
CA ALA A 80 -18.06 -10.81 1.84
C ALA A 80 -19.58 -10.74 1.60
N GLY A 81 -20.05 -10.02 0.57
CA GLY A 81 -21.45 -9.94 0.18
C GLY A 81 -22.35 -9.13 1.13
N ARG A 82 -21.78 -8.25 1.96
CA ARG A 82 -22.55 -7.42 2.91
C ARG A 82 -22.98 -6.06 2.33
N THR A 83 -22.62 -5.75 1.08
CA THR A 83 -22.89 -4.47 0.40
C THR A 83 -22.81 -4.60 -1.12
N GLN A 84 -23.47 -3.71 -1.88
CA GLN A 84 -23.28 -3.26 -3.29
C GLN A 84 -22.93 -4.26 -4.43
N VAL A 85 -22.16 -5.32 -4.22
CA VAL A 85 -21.77 -6.35 -5.20
C VAL A 85 -22.05 -7.75 -4.64
N GLN A 86 -22.01 -8.76 -5.51
CA GLN A 86 -22.23 -10.15 -5.10
C GLN A 86 -21.14 -10.64 -4.13
N SER A 87 -21.51 -11.53 -3.22
CA SER A 87 -20.54 -12.19 -2.32
C SER A 87 -19.45 -12.90 -3.12
N GLY A 88 -18.20 -12.79 -2.68
CA GLY A 88 -17.05 -13.37 -3.34
C GLY A 88 -16.46 -12.52 -4.47
N THR A 89 -17.08 -11.38 -4.82
CA THR A 89 -16.56 -10.48 -5.86
C THR A 89 -15.17 -9.96 -5.48
N GLU A 90 -14.20 -10.14 -6.37
CA GLU A 90 -12.86 -9.56 -6.24
C GLU A 90 -12.90 -8.07 -6.58
N THR A 91 -12.44 -7.23 -5.65
CA THR A 91 -12.65 -5.77 -5.73
C THR A 91 -11.35 -4.98 -5.86
N VAL A 92 -10.34 -5.32 -5.07
CA VAL A 92 -9.07 -4.58 -4.99
C VAL A 92 -7.92 -5.57 -4.90
N LEU A 93 -6.90 -5.36 -5.72
CA LEU A 93 -5.62 -6.04 -5.66
C LEU A 93 -4.60 -5.12 -5.00
N GLY A 94 -3.98 -5.58 -3.92
CA GLY A 94 -2.83 -4.91 -3.30
C GLY A 94 -1.52 -5.46 -3.85
N LEU A 95 -0.56 -4.57 -4.14
CA LEU A 95 0.78 -4.90 -4.63
C LEU A 95 1.87 -4.33 -3.70
N GLY A 96 2.79 -5.18 -3.29
CA GLY A 96 3.97 -4.85 -2.48
C GLY A 96 3.70 -4.83 -0.97
N PRO A 97 4.46 -4.03 -0.19
CA PRO A 97 5.44 -3.03 -0.64
C PRO A 97 6.65 -3.63 -1.36
N ASP A 98 7.15 -2.89 -2.36
CA ASP A 98 8.36 -3.21 -3.11
C ASP A 98 8.99 -1.91 -3.66
N SER A 99 10.11 -2.01 -4.37
CA SER A 99 10.77 -0.88 -5.03
C SER A 99 9.84 -0.21 -6.04
N ALA A 100 10.03 1.10 -6.24
CA ALA A 100 9.24 1.85 -7.20
C ALA A 100 9.38 1.27 -8.63
N GLU A 101 10.58 0.86 -9.02
CA GLU A 101 10.86 0.27 -10.34
C GLU A 101 10.07 -1.02 -10.57
N VAL A 102 10.05 -1.92 -9.58
CA VAL A 102 9.30 -3.18 -9.67
C VAL A 102 7.80 -2.90 -9.74
N ILE A 103 7.29 -2.02 -8.88
CA ILE A 103 5.87 -1.64 -8.85
C ILE A 103 5.44 -0.94 -10.15
N ASP A 104 6.23 -0.01 -10.67
CA ASP A 104 5.95 0.71 -11.92
C ASP A 104 5.93 -0.24 -13.11
N SER A 105 6.78 -1.27 -13.11
CA SER A 105 6.77 -2.31 -14.15
C SER A 105 5.49 -3.15 -14.16
N LEU A 106 4.74 -3.20 -13.05
CA LEU A 106 3.47 -3.93 -12.93
C LEU A 106 2.26 -3.04 -13.19
N ALA A 107 2.26 -1.82 -12.63
CA ALA A 107 1.06 -0.98 -12.54
C ALA A 107 1.26 0.47 -13.02
N GLY A 108 2.46 0.85 -13.48
CA GLY A 108 2.77 2.23 -13.87
C GLY A 108 1.99 2.74 -15.10
N HIS A 109 1.43 1.83 -15.90
CA HIS A 109 0.57 2.15 -17.04
C HIS A 109 -0.90 2.43 -16.63
N LEU A 110 -1.28 2.10 -15.40
CA LEU A 110 -2.64 2.28 -14.90
C LEU A 110 -2.91 3.72 -14.50
N LYS A 111 -4.18 4.12 -14.62
CA LYS A 111 -4.61 5.48 -14.27
C LYS A 111 -4.94 5.58 -12.79
N LEU A 112 -4.72 6.75 -12.20
CA LEU A 112 -5.21 7.05 -10.86
C LEU A 112 -6.74 6.95 -10.79
N ILE A 113 -7.26 6.52 -9.64
CA ILE A 113 -8.70 6.29 -9.48
C ILE A 113 -9.52 7.59 -9.49
N LEU A 114 -8.94 8.72 -9.06
CA LEU A 114 -9.60 10.02 -9.08
C LEU A 114 -9.16 10.84 -10.31
N PRO A 115 -10.09 11.31 -11.15
CA PRO A 115 -9.78 12.28 -12.17
C PRO A 115 -9.60 13.66 -11.51
N GLY A 116 -8.42 14.25 -11.67
CA GLY A 116 -8.18 15.62 -11.21
C GLY A 116 -6.97 16.25 -11.90
N PRO A 117 -7.02 17.54 -12.28
CA PRO A 117 -5.90 18.26 -12.89
C PRO A 117 -4.66 18.38 -11.97
N LEU A 118 -4.78 18.01 -10.69
CA LEU A 118 -3.75 18.17 -9.65
C LEU A 118 -2.75 17.01 -9.52
N LEU A 119 -2.81 15.99 -10.39
CA LEU A 119 -2.00 14.77 -10.20
C LEU A 119 -1.08 14.39 -11.37
N ARG A 120 -0.72 15.34 -12.25
CA ARG A 120 0.48 15.18 -13.11
C ARG A 120 1.81 15.13 -12.33
N ILE A 121 1.73 15.27 -11.01
CA ILE A 121 2.84 15.22 -10.05
C ILE A 121 3.12 13.78 -9.55
N GLY A 122 2.19 12.83 -9.71
CA GLY A 122 2.09 11.68 -8.83
C GLY A 122 2.91 10.41 -9.10
N LEU A 123 3.92 10.40 -9.98
CA LEU A 123 4.87 9.27 -10.06
C LEU A 123 6.34 9.71 -9.97
N ARG A 124 6.67 10.93 -10.46
CA ARG A 124 8.03 11.49 -10.35
C ARG A 124 8.31 12.28 -9.06
N LEU A 125 7.31 12.74 -8.31
CA LEU A 125 7.54 13.55 -7.09
C LEU A 125 7.53 12.77 -5.77
N LEU A 126 7.17 11.49 -5.77
CA LEU A 126 7.34 10.65 -4.57
C LEU A 126 8.82 10.34 -4.28
N SER A 127 9.71 10.44 -5.27
CA SER A 127 11.16 10.43 -5.01
C SER A 127 11.64 11.69 -4.27
N GLY A 128 10.93 12.82 -4.40
CA GLY A 128 11.29 14.12 -3.79
C GLY A 128 10.68 14.36 -2.41
N LEU A 129 9.51 13.80 -2.11
CA LEU A 129 8.80 13.99 -0.84
C LEU A 129 9.28 13.06 0.29
N MET A 130 10.20 12.15 0.01
CA MET A 130 10.64 11.10 0.94
C MET A 130 12.14 11.22 1.26
N LYS A 131 12.64 12.44 1.48
CA LYS A 131 13.94 12.60 2.14
C LYS A 131 13.82 12.07 3.58
N PRO A 132 14.72 11.18 4.04
CA PRO A 132 14.74 10.77 5.43
C PRO A 132 14.93 12.02 6.30
N GLN A 133 14.08 12.18 7.32
CA GLN A 133 14.31 13.13 8.40
C GLN A 133 15.68 12.81 8.99
N SER A 134 16.68 13.68 8.73
CA SER A 134 18.01 13.58 9.30
C SER A 134 17.93 13.72 10.83
N GLN A 135 18.65 12.84 11.51
CA GLN A 135 18.74 12.66 12.96
C GLN A 135 18.83 13.98 13.76
N SER A 136 17.99 14.13 14.80
CA SER A 136 18.38 14.84 16.02
C SER A 136 18.80 13.80 17.06
N ARG A 137 20.11 13.54 17.15
CA ARG A 137 20.70 12.87 18.31
C ARG A 137 20.54 13.77 19.52
N SER A 138 19.67 13.43 20.45
CA SER A 138 19.82 13.81 21.85
C SER A 138 20.06 12.54 22.65
N VAL A 139 21.34 12.27 22.89
CA VAL A 139 21.79 11.34 23.92
C VAL A 139 21.35 11.94 25.25
N LEU A 140 20.26 11.44 25.83
CA LEU A 140 19.99 11.65 27.25
C LEU A 140 20.74 10.58 28.00
N SER A 141 21.91 10.96 28.53
CA SER A 141 22.59 10.19 29.56
C SER A 141 21.73 10.23 30.83
N CYS A 142 21.22 9.07 31.26
CA CYS A 142 20.68 8.94 32.60
C CYS A 142 21.79 8.39 33.48
N ASN A 143 22.46 9.29 34.21
CA ASN A 143 23.36 8.92 35.30
C ASN A 143 22.88 9.57 36.60
N ARG A 144 22.49 8.69 37.52
CA ARG A 144 22.66 8.76 38.98
C ARG A 144 21.86 9.75 39.85
N LEU A 145 21.21 9.10 40.82
CA LEU A 145 21.08 9.41 42.25
C LEU A 145 19.95 10.35 42.69
N GLY A 146 19.08 9.81 43.53
CA GLY A 146 18.03 10.52 44.25
C GLY A 146 17.13 9.58 45.03
N THR A 147 17.65 9.04 46.13
CA THR A 147 16.91 8.35 47.20
C THR A 147 15.80 9.25 47.75
N VAL A 148 14.55 8.77 47.91
CA VAL A 148 13.68 9.02 49.09
C VAL A 148 12.62 7.90 49.19
N ARG A 149 12.43 7.41 50.42
CA ARG A 149 11.50 6.38 50.92
C ARG A 149 10.09 6.92 51.23
N GLN A 150 9.14 5.96 51.37
CA GLN A 150 7.85 5.99 52.10
C GLN A 150 6.75 6.86 51.47
N VAL A 151 5.49 6.40 51.34
CA VAL A 151 4.69 5.54 52.23
C VAL A 151 4.20 4.27 51.53
#